data_AF-A0A349H860-F1
#
_entry.id   AF-A0A349H860-F1
#
_cell.length_a   1.000
_cell.length_b   1.000
_cell.length_c   1.000
_cell.angle_alpha   90.00
_cell.angle_beta   90.00
_cell.angle_gamma   90.00
#
_symmetry.space_group_name_H-M   'P 1'
#
loop_
_entity.id
_entity.type
_entity.pdbx_description
1 polymer ?
#
loop_
_entity_poly.entity_id
_entity_poly.type
_entity_poly.pdbx_seq_one_letter_code
_entity_poly.pdbx_strand_id
1 'polypeptide(L)'
;MENFVPVFESKVKKLYDKVVKELSIPKKERNKKRLKKMLREIKGMKKTIRSAKKVKSCPHCGHALWDEDDLPYADTDVAAA
;
A
#
# COMPACT_ATOMS: atom_id res chain seq x y z
N MET A 1 10.98 -7.85 17.23
CA MET A 1 10.61 -6.45 16.90
C MET A 1 9.28 -6.52 16.18
N GLU A 2 8.27 -5.79 16.63
CA GLU A 2 6.92 -5.88 16.04
C GLU A 2 6.91 -5.26 14.63
N ASN A 3 6.51 -6.06 13.64
CA ASN A 3 6.38 -5.60 12.26
C ASN A 3 5.02 -4.91 12.08
N PHE A 4 5.04 -3.59 11.85
CA PHE A 4 3.81 -2.82 11.61
C PHE A 4 3.33 -2.85 10.16
N VAL A 5 4.11 -3.41 9.22
CA VAL A 5 3.74 -3.46 7.78
C VAL A 5 2.37 -4.12 7.55
N PRO A 6 2.04 -5.28 8.16
CA PRO A 6 0.72 -5.91 8.00
C PRO A 6 -0.45 -5.00 8.44
N VAL A 7 -0.23 -4.13 9.44
CA VAL A 7 -1.23 -3.15 9.89
C VAL A 7 -1.49 -2.11 8.79
N PHE A 8 -0.42 -1.61 8.17
CA PHE A 8 -0.53 -0.67 7.05
C PHE A 8 -1.17 -1.31 5.82
N GLU A 9 -0.83 -2.56 5.48
CA GLU A 9 -1.45 -3.31 4.38
C GLU A 9 -2.95 -3.50 4.60
N SER A 10 -3.35 -3.88 5.82
CA SER A 10 -4.76 -3.99 6.21
C SER A 10 -5.50 -2.65 6.06
N LYS A 11 -4.85 -1.53 6.41
CA LYS A 11 -5.43 -0.20 6.23
C LYS A 11 -5.54 0.19 4.75
N VAL A 12 -4.56 -0.17 3.91
CA VAL A 12 -4.65 0.04 2.45
C VAL A 12 -5.85 -0.68 1.87
N LYS A 13 -6.06 -1.95 2.25
CA LYS A 13 -7.22 -2.76 1.81
C LYS A 13 -8.54 -2.07 2.17
N LYS A 14 -8.70 -1.64 3.43
CA LYS A 14 -9.91 -0.90 3.88
C LYS A 14 -10.14 0.40 3.13
N LEU A 15 -9.07 1.13 2.75
CA LEU A 15 -9.20 2.36 1.95
C LEU A 15 -9.60 2.04 0.51
N TYR A 16 -9.07 0.97 -0.07
CA TYR A 16 -9.44 0.50 -1.40
C TYR A 16 -10.93 0.14 -1.46
N ASP A 17 -11.45 -0.60 -0.48
CA ASP A 17 -12.87 -0.94 -0.40
C ASP A 17 -13.77 0.30 -0.34
N LYS A 18 -13.35 1.34 0.39
CA LYS A 18 -14.07 2.62 0.45
C LYS A 18 -14.05 3.35 -0.90
N VAL A 19 -12.94 3.28 -1.64
CA VAL A 19 -12.83 3.84 -2.99
C VAL A 19 -13.76 3.12 -3.96
N VAL A 20 -13.82 1.78 -3.90
CA VAL A 20 -14.73 0.97 -4.73
C VAL A 20 -16.19 1.31 -4.43
N LYS A 21 -16.57 1.42 -3.14
CA LYS A 21 -17.92 1.85 -2.73
C LYS A 21 -18.27 3.26 -3.20
N GLU A 22 -17.32 4.18 -3.24
CA GLU A 22 -17.54 5.54 -3.76
C GLU A 22 -17.58 5.56 -5.30
N LEU A 23 -17.00 4.56 -5.97
CA LEU A 23 -17.02 4.40 -7.44
C LEU A 23 -18.31 3.78 -7.95
N SER A 24 -18.99 2.96 -7.14
CA SER A 24 -20.31 2.44 -7.46
C SER A 24 -21.41 3.50 -7.41
N ILE A 25 -21.18 4.63 -6.74
CA ILE A 25 -22.12 5.77 -6.72
C ILE A 25 -22.05 6.54 -8.05
N PRO A 26 -23.19 6.99 -8.60
CA PRO A 26 -23.22 7.81 -9.81
C PRO A 26 -22.28 9.03 -9.75
N LYS A 27 -21.66 9.38 -10.88
CA LYS A 27 -20.66 10.47 -10.99
C LYS A 27 -21.16 11.84 -10.52
N LYS A 28 -22.48 12.07 -10.58
CA LYS A 28 -23.15 13.31 -10.16
C LYS A 28 -23.23 13.43 -8.64
N GLU A 29 -23.40 12.30 -7.94
CA GLU A 29 -23.66 12.26 -6.49
C GLU A 29 -22.39 11.97 -5.69
N ARG A 30 -21.34 11.43 -6.34
CA ARG A 30 -20.11 11.07 -5.65
C ARG A 30 -19.30 12.27 -5.17
N ASN A 31 -18.66 12.10 -4.02
CA ASN A 31 -17.76 13.09 -3.44
C ASN A 31 -16.36 13.01 -4.06
N LYS A 32 -16.16 13.72 -5.18
CA LYS A 32 -14.86 13.79 -5.90
C LYS A 32 -13.70 14.26 -5.02
N LYS A 33 -13.93 15.17 -4.07
CA LYS A 33 -12.88 15.67 -3.16
C LYS A 33 -12.41 14.56 -2.23
N ARG A 34 -13.36 13.83 -1.62
CA ARG A 34 -13.07 12.67 -0.74
C ARG A 34 -12.36 11.57 -1.51
N LEU A 35 -12.83 11.23 -2.71
CA LEU A 35 -12.21 10.21 -3.57
C LEU A 35 -10.74 10.52 -3.87
N LYS A 36 -10.44 11.75 -4.32
CA LYS A 36 -9.05 12.18 -4.58
C LYS A 36 -8.19 12.12 -3.33
N LYS A 37 -8.73 12.44 -2.16
CA LYS A 37 -8.01 12.32 -0.88
C LYS A 37 -7.67 10.86 -0.58
N MET A 38 -8.62 9.93 -0.71
CA MET A 38 -8.41 8.50 -0.48
C MET A 38 -7.36 7.91 -1.45
N LEU A 39 -7.41 8.28 -2.74
CA LEU A 39 -6.43 7.81 -3.73
C LEU A 39 -5.00 8.28 -3.42
N ARG A 40 -4.84 9.54 -2.97
CA ARG A 40 -3.53 10.07 -2.55
C ARG A 40 -3.00 9.35 -1.32
N GLU A 41 -3.87 9.07 -0.34
CA GLU A 41 -3.51 8.33 0.87
C GLU A 41 -3.03 6.91 0.54
N ILE A 42 -3.78 6.18 -0.30
CA ILE A 42 -3.39 4.84 -0.77
C ILE A 42 -2.02 4.89 -1.47
N LYS A 43 -1.79 5.84 -2.37
CA LYS A 43 -0.51 5.98 -3.09
C LYS A 43 0.64 6.26 -2.13
N GLY A 44 0.44 7.15 -1.15
CA GLY A 44 1.43 7.45 -0.12
C GLY A 44 1.77 6.22 0.73
N MET A 45 0.75 5.51 1.22
CA MET A 45 0.93 4.30 2.01
C MET A 45 1.65 3.19 1.25
N LYS A 46 1.29 2.93 -0.01
CA LYS A 46 2.00 1.95 -0.85
C LYS A 46 3.48 2.29 -1.00
N LYS A 47 3.81 3.58 -1.18
CA LYS A 47 5.20 4.03 -1.25
C LYS A 47 5.94 3.77 0.06
N THR A 48 5.33 4.08 1.21
CA THR A 48 5.91 3.82 2.53
C THR A 48 6.13 2.34 2.77
N ILE A 49 5.15 1.49 2.47
CA ILE A 49 5.28 0.02 2.61
C ILE A 49 6.42 -0.50 1.73
N ARG A 50 6.50 -0.05 0.47
CA ARG A 50 7.58 -0.43 -0.44
C ARG A 50 8.94 0.00 0.07
N SER A 51 9.07 1.22 0.60
CA SER A 51 10.32 1.69 1.21
C SER A 51 10.68 0.91 2.47
N ALA A 52 9.69 0.57 3.31
CA ALA A 52 9.90 -0.23 4.50
C ALA A 52 10.43 -1.61 4.11
N LYS A 53 9.74 -2.35 3.22
CA LYS A 53 10.14 -3.69 2.76
C LYS A 53 11.54 -3.76 2.13
N LYS A 54 12.13 -2.64 1.68
CA LYS A 54 13.51 -2.60 1.18
C LYS A 54 14.57 -2.70 2.29
N VAL A 55 14.23 -2.32 3.51
CA VAL A 55 15.18 -2.25 4.63
C VAL A 55 15.34 -3.65 5.21
N LYS A 56 16.15 -4.51 4.59
CA LYS A 56 16.25 -5.94 4.93
C LYS A 56 16.62 -6.21 6.39
N SER A 57 17.41 -5.35 7.02
CA SER A 57 17.90 -5.53 8.39
C SER A 57 17.72 -4.30 9.26
N CYS A 58 17.59 -4.52 10.57
CA CYS A 58 17.54 -3.45 11.55
C CYS A 58 18.92 -2.78 11.67
N PRO A 59 19.03 -1.44 11.54
CA PRO A 59 20.31 -0.73 11.66
C PRO A 59 20.88 -0.75 13.09
N HIS A 60 20.09 -1.14 14.11
CA HIS A 60 20.54 -1.19 15.50
C HIS A 60 21.09 -2.55 15.92
N CYS A 61 20.51 -3.66 15.44
CA CYS A 61 20.87 -5.00 15.89
C CYS A 61 21.20 -5.99 14.76
N GLY A 62 21.17 -5.56 13.49
CA GLY A 62 21.54 -6.39 12.34
C GLY A 62 20.57 -7.53 11.98
N HIS A 63 19.55 -7.78 12.81
CA HIS A 63 18.55 -8.81 12.56
C HIS A 63 17.69 -8.49 11.34
N ALA A 64 17.30 -9.51 10.59
CA ALA A 64 16.38 -9.37 9.46
C ALA A 64 15.02 -8.82 9.93
N LEU A 65 14.46 -7.89 9.16
CA LEU A 65 13.13 -7.31 9.40
C LEU A 65 12.02 -8.05 8.63
N TRP A 66 12.39 -8.84 7.62
CA TRP A 66 11.48 -9.60 6.76
C TRP A 66 12.19 -10.88 6.29
N ASP A 67 11.46 -11.98 6.24
CA ASP A 67 11.87 -13.21 5.58
C ASP A 67 11.55 -13.08 4.07
N GLU A 68 12.45 -13.53 3.18
CA GLU A 68 12.37 -13.25 1.73
C GLU A 68 11.19 -13.95 1.02
N ASP A 69 10.46 -14.83 1.73
CA ASP A 69 9.30 -15.57 1.23
C ASP A 69 7.99 -14.74 1.18
N ASP A 70 7.95 -13.55 1.79
CA ASP A 70 6.75 -12.68 1.90
C ASP A 70 6.65 -11.56 0.84
N LEU A 71 7.34 -11.69 -0.31
CA LEU A 71 7.29 -10.71 -1.41
C LEU A 71 6.44 -11.19 -2.60
N PRO A 72 5.09 -11.19 -2.51
CA PRO A 72 4.24 -11.48 -3.66
C PRO A 72 4.06 -10.21 -4.51
N TYR A 73 5.09 -9.82 -5.26
CA TYR A 73 5.00 -9.17 -6.59
C TYR A 73 6.37 -8.61 -6.99
N ALA A 74 7.07 -9.31 -7.87
CA ALA A 74 7.95 -8.62 -8.80
C ALA A 74 7.08 -7.69 -9.66
N ASP A 75 7.46 -6.42 -9.77
CA ASP A 75 6.83 -5.46 -10.67
C ASP A 75 6.99 -5.98 -12.13
N THR A 76 6.04 -6.77 -12.65
CA THR A 76 5.92 -7.09 -14.09
C THR A 76 5.29 -5.90 -14.80
N ASP A 77 6.02 -4.80 -14.89
CA ASP A 77 5.63 -3.62 -15.70
C ASP A 77 6.89 -2.97 -16.28
N VAL A 78 7.65 -3.70 -17.09
CA VAL A 78 8.52 -3.12 -18.14
C VAL A 78 8.61 -4.13 -19.29
N ALA A 79 8.43 -3.62 -20.53
CA ALA A 79 8.65 -4.27 -21.83
C ALA A 79 7.49 -5.07 -22.45
N ALA A 80 6.41 -4.36 -22.77
CA ALA A 80 5.74 -4.56 -24.06
C ALA A 80 6.09 -3.35 -24.95
N ALA A 81 7.14 -3.49 -25.75
CA ALA A 81 7.51 -2.61 -26.86
C ALA A 81 8.23 -3.44 -27.91
#